data_AF-A0A941A7Y1-F1
#
_entry.id   AF-A0A941A7Y1-F1
#
_cell.length_a   1.000
_cell.length_b   1.000
_cell.length_c   1.000
_cell.angle_alpha   90.00
_cell.angle_beta   90.00
_cell.angle_gamma   90.00
#
_symmetry.space_group_name_H-M   'P 1'
#
loop_
_entity.id
_entity.type
_entity.pdbx_description
1 polymer ?
#
loop_
_entity_poly.entity_id
_entity_poly.type
_entity_poly.pdbx_seq_one_letter_code
_entity_poly.pdbx_strand_id
1 'polypeptide(L)'
;MEESKAVISIQAFRFDPDRPEESGFQTYEVPAQEPLSVMALLAKIHEIDGSFACRTSTCFKGQCGSCLIRVNGNDGLGCVTLIKPGEAVRLEPHSKYRVIRDVVVDFSAPMVES
;
A
#
# COMPACT_ATOMS: atom_id res chain seq x y z
N MET A 1 13.70 -29.15 3.02
CA MET A 1 13.26 -28.20 4.06
C MET A 1 12.41 -27.17 3.33
N GLU A 2 11.11 -27.38 3.29
CA GLU A 2 10.16 -26.43 2.71
C GLU A 2 9.83 -25.47 3.83
N GLU A 3 10.58 -24.37 3.92
CA GLU A 3 10.35 -23.36 4.93
C GLU A 3 8.90 -22.88 4.81
N SER A 4 8.12 -23.05 5.87
CA SER A 4 6.74 -22.58 5.98
C SER A 4 6.70 -21.06 5.84
N LYS A 5 6.70 -20.58 4.59
CA LYS A 5 6.52 -19.17 4.24
C LYS A 5 5.08 -18.82 4.58
N ALA A 6 4.91 -18.00 5.60
CA ALA A 6 3.58 -17.49 5.94
C ALA A 6 3.16 -16.45 4.87
N VAL A 7 1.95 -16.59 4.36
CA VAL A 7 1.44 -15.75 3.27
C VAL A 7 0.75 -14.54 3.87
N ILE A 8 1.07 -13.36 3.38
CA ILE A 8 0.36 -12.11 3.71
C ILE A 8 -0.64 -11.85 2.60
N SER A 9 -1.93 -11.86 2.93
CA SER A 9 -2.99 -11.51 1.99
C SER A 9 -3.16 -9.99 1.98
N ILE A 10 -2.81 -9.35 0.87
CA ILE A 10 -2.86 -7.90 0.73
C ILE A 10 -3.96 -7.53 -0.25
N GLN A 11 -4.99 -6.87 0.22
CA GLN A 11 -6.05 -6.33 -0.62
C GLN A 11 -5.71 -4.88 -0.97
N ALA A 12 -5.21 -4.63 -2.18
CA ALA A 12 -4.91 -3.29 -2.66
C ALA A 12 -6.07 -2.73 -3.50
N PHE A 13 -6.42 -1.48 -3.24
CA PHE A 13 -7.42 -0.77 -4.06
C PHE A 13 -6.77 -0.22 -5.33
N ARG A 14 -7.27 -0.65 -6.50
CA ARG A 14 -6.95 -0.06 -7.80
C ARG A 14 -7.99 0.98 -8.15
N PHE A 15 -7.52 2.15 -8.55
CA PHE A 15 -8.35 3.28 -8.92
C PHE A 15 -7.76 3.92 -10.17
N ASP A 16 -8.51 3.94 -11.25
CA ASP A 16 -8.13 4.68 -12.44
C ASP A 16 -9.02 5.91 -12.61
N PRO A 17 -8.43 7.13 -12.64
CA PRO A 17 -9.21 8.36 -12.81
C PRO A 17 -9.83 8.46 -14.21
N ASP A 18 -9.22 7.78 -15.19
CA ASP A 18 -9.69 7.71 -16.57
C ASP A 18 -10.83 6.69 -16.74
N ARG A 19 -10.89 5.68 -15.85
CA ARG A 19 -11.85 4.57 -15.87
C ARG A 19 -12.33 4.25 -14.45
N PRO A 20 -13.26 5.04 -13.89
CA PRO A 20 -13.79 4.77 -12.54
C PRO A 20 -14.50 3.42 -12.45
N GLU A 21 -15.00 2.88 -13.56
CA GLU A 21 -15.61 1.56 -13.66
C GLU A 21 -14.63 0.38 -13.54
N GLU A 22 -13.34 0.59 -13.83
CA GLU A 22 -12.28 -0.40 -13.58
C GLU A 22 -11.68 -0.28 -12.17
N SER A 23 -12.17 0.66 -11.35
CA SER A 23 -11.75 0.75 -9.95
C SER A 23 -12.28 -0.45 -9.16
N GLY A 24 -11.39 -1.11 -8.44
CA GLY A 24 -11.68 -2.40 -7.81
C GLY A 24 -10.67 -2.77 -6.74
N PHE A 25 -11.03 -3.75 -5.93
CA PHE A 25 -10.12 -4.32 -4.94
C PHE A 25 -9.45 -5.55 -5.53
N GLN A 26 -8.12 -5.55 -5.54
CA GLN A 26 -7.34 -6.68 -6.00
C GLN A 26 -6.58 -7.29 -4.82
N THR A 27 -6.71 -8.60 -4.65
CA THR A 27 -6.04 -9.35 -3.60
C THR A 27 -4.75 -9.94 -4.14
N TYR A 28 -3.64 -9.68 -3.45
CA TYR A 28 -2.31 -10.18 -3.74
C TYR A 28 -1.81 -10.99 -2.57
N GLU A 29 -1.21 -12.14 -2.85
CA GLU A 29 -0.67 -13.02 -1.83
C GLU A 29 0.85 -12.97 -1.87
N VAL A 30 1.46 -12.39 -0.84
CA VAL A 30 2.92 -12.22 -0.76
C VAL A 30 3.48 -13.15 0.30
N PRO A 31 4.30 -14.13 -0.06
CA PRO A 31 4.93 -15.02 0.90
C PRO A 31 6.07 -14.31 1.64
N ALA A 32 5.97 -14.22 2.97
CA ALA A 32 6.92 -13.56 3.84
C ALA A 32 7.27 -14.43 5.06
N GLN A 33 8.52 -14.37 5.51
CA GLN A 33 8.97 -15.13 6.69
C GLN A 33 9.12 -14.24 7.92
N GLU A 34 9.41 -12.97 7.70
CA GLU A 34 9.61 -11.94 8.71
C GLU A 34 8.57 -10.81 8.55
N PRO A 35 8.30 -10.02 9.59
CA PRO A 35 7.42 -8.87 9.48
C PRO A 35 7.98 -7.86 8.47
N LEU A 36 7.22 -7.61 7.40
CA LEU A 36 7.61 -6.71 6.33
C LEU A 36 6.92 -5.35 6.51
N SER A 37 7.59 -4.28 6.11
CA SER A 37 6.94 -2.98 6.04
C SER A 37 5.91 -2.96 4.92
N VAL A 38 4.86 -2.15 5.07
CA VAL A 38 3.87 -1.95 3.99
C VAL A 38 4.54 -1.50 2.70
N MET A 39 5.61 -0.71 2.79
CA MET A 39 6.41 -0.35 1.62
C MET A 39 7.06 -1.55 0.92
N ALA A 40 7.63 -2.49 1.68
CA ALA A 40 8.20 -3.71 1.12
C ALA A 40 7.12 -4.59 0.48
N LEU A 41 5.92 -4.66 1.07
CA LEU A 41 4.77 -5.36 0.50
C LEU A 41 4.30 -4.73 -0.81
N LEU A 42 4.21 -3.40 -0.87
CA LEU A 42 3.86 -2.67 -2.09
C LEU A 42 4.90 -2.90 -3.20
N ALA A 43 6.19 -2.90 -2.86
CA ALA A 43 7.25 -3.23 -3.81
C ALA A 43 7.09 -4.66 -4.34
N LYS A 44 6.76 -5.63 -3.47
CA LYS A 44 6.47 -7.02 -3.88
C LYS A 44 5.25 -7.12 -4.79
N ILE A 45 4.18 -6.38 -4.50
CA ILE A 45 3.01 -6.30 -5.36
C ILE A 45 3.39 -5.73 -6.72
N HIS A 46 4.21 -4.68 -6.77
CA HIS A 46 4.69 -4.12 -8.03
C HIS A 46 5.60 -5.09 -8.81
N GLU A 47 6.40 -5.93 -8.13
CA GLU A 47 7.13 -7.02 -8.78
C GLU A 47 6.21 -8.08 -9.39
N ILE A 48 5.05 -8.35 -8.77
CA ILE A 48 4.04 -9.30 -9.27
C ILE A 48 3.21 -8.67 -10.39
N ASP A 49 2.76 -7.43 -10.19
CA ASP A 49 1.91 -6.65 -11.07
C ASP A 49 2.62 -5.33 -11.39
N GLY A 50 3.44 -5.35 -12.45
CA GLY A 50 4.21 -4.18 -12.89
C GLY A 50 3.35 -3.00 -13.38
N SER A 51 2.03 -3.20 -13.53
CA SER A 51 1.08 -2.14 -13.84
C SER A 51 0.59 -1.41 -12.59
N PHE A 52 0.83 -1.96 -11.39
CA PHE A 52 0.36 -1.38 -10.14
C PHE A 52 1.19 -0.15 -9.79
N ALA A 53 0.56 1.04 -9.88
CA ALA A 53 1.21 2.26 -9.47
C ALA A 53 1.34 2.27 -7.94
N CYS A 54 2.57 2.15 -7.46
CA CYS A 54 2.88 2.32 -6.04
C CYS A 54 3.99 3.35 -5.88
N ARG A 55 3.89 4.20 -4.86
CA ARG A 55 4.88 5.24 -4.61
C ARG A 55 5.94 4.71 -3.66
N THR A 56 7.08 4.28 -4.17
CA THR A 56 8.26 3.93 -3.36
C THR A 56 8.99 5.20 -2.94
N SER A 57 8.57 5.84 -1.84
CA SER A 57 9.24 7.05 -1.34
C SER A 57 10.51 6.69 -0.55
N THR A 58 11.66 7.16 -1.03
CA THR A 58 13.03 6.82 -0.58
C THR A 58 13.43 7.37 0.80
N CYS A 59 12.52 8.03 1.52
CA CYS A 59 12.87 8.67 2.79
C CYS A 59 13.15 7.64 3.89
N PHE A 60 12.39 6.54 3.95
CA PHE A 60 12.49 5.44 4.93
C PHE A 60 12.66 5.84 6.43
N LYS A 61 12.50 7.12 6.77
CA LYS A 61 12.69 7.68 8.12
C LYS A 61 11.41 8.29 8.70
N GLY A 62 10.27 8.15 8.02
CA GLY A 62 8.99 8.75 8.45
C GLY A 62 8.95 10.29 8.45
N GLN A 63 10.02 10.95 7.98
CA GLN A 63 10.20 12.40 8.13
C GLN A 63 9.52 13.22 7.02
N CYS A 64 9.25 12.61 5.87
CA CYS A 64 8.64 13.30 4.73
C CYS A 64 7.10 13.27 4.71
N GLY A 65 6.46 12.43 5.53
CA GLY A 65 5.00 12.23 5.49
C GLY A 65 4.45 11.64 4.18
N SER A 66 5.28 11.45 3.15
CA SER A 66 4.86 11.04 1.79
C SER A 66 4.57 9.54 1.64
N CYS A 67 4.47 8.82 2.75
CA CYS A 67 4.13 7.40 2.82
C CYS A 67 2.80 7.17 3.55
N LEU A 68 1.95 8.20 3.68
CA LEU A 68 0.62 8.03 4.29
C LEU A 68 -0.20 7.09 3.42
N ILE A 69 -0.60 5.99 4.03
CA ILE A 69 -1.44 4.95 3.44
C ILE A 69 -2.40 4.46 4.51
N ARG A 70 -3.58 4.01 4.09
CA ARG A 70 -4.55 3.42 5.01
C ARG A 70 -4.40 1.91 4.99
N VAL A 71 -4.20 1.33 6.17
CA VAL A 71 -3.86 -0.08 6.37
C VAL A 71 -4.87 -0.67 7.35
N ASN A 72 -5.72 -1.60 6.91
CA ASN A 72 -6.81 -2.16 7.72
C ASN A 72 -7.68 -1.08 8.38
N GLY A 73 -7.98 0.00 7.66
CA GLY A 73 -8.78 1.10 8.19
C GLY A 73 -8.03 2.08 9.10
N ASN A 74 -6.78 1.82 9.49
CA ASN A 74 -5.93 2.75 10.23
C ASN A 74 -5.05 3.57 9.28
N ASP A 75 -5.07 4.89 9.42
CA ASP A 75 -4.11 5.76 8.76
C ASP A 75 -2.73 5.65 9.43
N GLY A 76 -1.70 5.44 8.61
CA GLY A 76 -0.34 5.28 9.10
C GLY A 76 0.70 5.56 8.03
N LEU A 77 1.94 5.68 8.46
CA LEU A 77 3.08 5.79 7.57
C LEU A 77 3.51 4.38 7.17
N GLY A 78 3.27 3.99 5.91
CA GLY A 78 3.60 2.64 5.42
C GLY A 78 5.10 2.29 5.48
N CYS A 79 5.97 3.29 5.68
CA CYS A 79 7.40 3.09 5.90
C CYS A 79 7.77 2.66 7.33
N VAL A 80 6.89 2.86 8.32
CA VAL A 80 7.10 2.42 9.72
C VAL A 80 6.08 1.37 10.16
N THR A 81 4.97 1.22 9.42
CA THR A 81 3.99 0.16 9.65
C THR A 81 4.55 -1.19 9.21
N LEU A 82 4.72 -2.10 10.17
CA LEU A 82 5.16 -3.49 9.96
C LEU A 82 3.95 -4.42 10.01
N ILE A 83 3.88 -5.34 9.05
CA ILE A 83 2.85 -6.35 8.92
C ILE A 83 3.46 -7.72 9.17
N LYS A 84 2.82 -8.51 10.04
CA LYS A 84 3.29 -9.86 10.33
C LYS A 84 2.81 -10.85 9.26
N PRO A 85 3.62 -11.87 8.94
CA PRO A 85 3.24 -12.89 7.99
C PRO A 85 2.08 -13.73 8.54
N GLY A 86 1.07 -13.99 7.69
CA GLY A 86 -0.18 -14.64 8.09
C GLY A 86 -1.34 -13.69 8.44
N GLU A 87 -1.12 -12.37 8.41
CA GLU A 87 -2.20 -11.39 8.56
C GLU A 87 -2.76 -10.95 7.19
N ALA A 88 -4.06 -10.67 7.17
CA ALA A 88 -4.70 -10.03 6.04
C ALA A 88 -4.64 -8.50 6.21
N VAL A 89 -4.17 -7.81 5.17
CA VAL A 89 -4.00 -6.38 5.17
C VAL A 89 -4.74 -5.75 4.01
N ARG A 90 -5.59 -4.78 4.30
CA ARG A 90 -6.26 -3.97 3.29
C ARG A 90 -5.53 -2.64 3.13
N LEU A 91 -5.02 -2.40 1.92
CA LEU A 91 -4.37 -1.17 1.51
C LEU A 91 -5.35 -0.30 0.73
N GLU A 92 -5.66 0.84 1.33
CA GLU A 92 -6.55 1.85 0.77
C GLU A 92 -5.82 3.18 0.64
N PRO A 93 -6.14 3.97 -0.38
CA PRO A 93 -5.64 5.32 -0.45
C PRO A 93 -6.11 6.13 0.76
N HIS A 94 -5.25 7.03 1.20
CA HIS A 94 -5.53 7.83 2.38
C HIS A 94 -6.67 8.82 2.10
N SER A 95 -7.74 8.78 2.91
CA SER A 95 -8.97 9.56 2.65
C SER A 95 -8.79 11.09 2.67
N LYS A 96 -7.71 11.61 3.29
CA LYS A 96 -7.41 13.06 3.29
C LYS A 96 -6.72 13.56 2.02
N TYR A 97 -6.25 12.67 1.15
CA TYR A 97 -5.53 13.04 -0.07
C TYR A 97 -6.28 12.56 -1.29
N ARG A 98 -6.17 13.31 -2.39
CA ARG A 98 -6.79 12.94 -3.66
C ARG A 98 -6.07 11.73 -4.22
N VAL A 99 -6.81 10.67 -4.54
CA VAL A 99 -6.26 9.52 -5.26
C VAL A 99 -5.92 9.95 -6.67
N ILE A 100 -4.66 9.78 -7.09
CA ILE A 100 -4.25 10.01 -8.47
C ILE A 100 -4.51 8.75 -9.28
N ARG A 101 -3.96 7.62 -8.84
CA ARG A 101 -4.06 6.31 -9.50
C ARG A 101 -3.71 5.19 -8.52
N ASP A 102 -4.41 4.07 -8.58
CA ASP A 102 -4.27 2.93 -7.67
C ASP A 102 -4.31 3.37 -6.20
N VAL A 103 -3.23 3.10 -5.47
CA VAL A 103 -2.99 3.54 -4.08
C VAL A 103 -2.16 4.81 -4.00
N VAL A 104 -1.74 5.37 -5.15
CA VAL A 104 -0.98 6.61 -5.21
C VAL A 104 -1.91 7.78 -4.97
N VAL A 105 -1.65 8.49 -3.88
CA VAL A 105 -2.32 9.74 -3.56
C VAL A 105 -1.41 10.92 -3.89
N ASP A 106 -2.03 12.05 -4.25
CA ASP A 106 -1.31 13.30 -4.44
C ASP A 106 -1.00 13.93 -3.08
N PHE A 107 0.29 14.09 -2.79
CA PHE A 107 0.76 14.77 -1.58
C PHE A 107 0.98 16.28 -1.81
N SER A 108 0.88 16.76 -3.05
CA SER A 108 1.08 18.18 -3.38
C SER A 108 -0.15 19.03 -3.05
N ALA A 109 -1.34 18.42 -3.01
CA ALA A 109 -2.59 19.06 -2.63
C ALA A 109 -3.25 18.32 -1.44
N PRO A 110 -2.89 18.65 -0.18
CA PRO A 110 -3.67 18.18 0.96
C PRO A 110 -5.10 18.72 0.81
N MET A 111 -6.11 17.84 0.83
CA MET A 111 -7.52 18.25 0.81
C MET A 111 -7.99 18.75 2.19
N VAL A 112 -7.07 18.91 3.15
CA VAL A 112 -7.31 19.38 4.51
C VAL A 112 -6.52 20.67 4.75
N GLU A 113 -7.17 21.81 4.50
CA GLU A 113 -6.91 23.03 5.25
C GLU A 113 -8.00 23.12 6.32
N SER A 114 -7.64 22.90 7.59
CA SER A 114 -8.16 23.50 8.83
C SER A 114 -7.84 22.66 10.05
#